data_AF-A0A2T0TF36-F1
#
_entry.id   AF-A0A2T0TF36-F1
#
_cell.length_a   1.000
_cell.length_b   1.000
_cell.length_c   1.000
_cell.angle_alpha   90.00
_cell.angle_beta   90.00
_cell.angle_gamma   90.00
#
_symmetry.space_group_name_H-M   'P 1'
#
loop_
_entity.id
_entity.type
_entity.pdbx_description
1 polymer ?
#
loop_
_entity_poly.entity_id
_entity_poly.type
_entity_poly.pdbx_seq_one_letter_code
_entity_poly.pdbx_strand_id
1 'polypeptide(L)'
;MKSQTNMNTRNTLKLCIAGSLCVLPFLMQPAMAQTRRAGDASQNRPATTTESTQPTNSQLGNYRNERADAWIPLEADKRAAINADLQASVVELLELYHDAKQSHWNLRGPLYFPLHENLQEYADLYLKYADLLAERQLQIGMSADGRTSTVVQSANLPQFPGGPLSDRQVLDLMTERIYTIAKRIRTRIDSTGKNGDEVTSNKFQDLSYELDKQVWQFRVHMQ
;
A
#
# COMPACT_ATOMS: atom_id res chain seq x y z
N MET A 1 -27.69 -60.48 10.01
CA MET A 1 -26.39 -59.78 10.04
C MET A 1 -26.64 -58.32 10.43
N LYS A 2 -26.08 -57.91 11.59
CA LYS A 2 -25.67 -56.54 12.05
C LYS A 2 -26.75 -55.43 12.02
N SER A 3 -27.26 -54.98 13.18
CA SER A 3 -26.73 -53.94 14.10
C SER A 3 -27.26 -52.54 13.72
N GLN A 4 -28.19 -51.95 14.48
CA GLN A 4 -28.00 -50.83 15.46
C GLN A 4 -27.01 -49.74 14.96
N THR A 5 -27.28 -48.42 15.01
CA THR A 5 -27.62 -47.63 16.22
C THR A 5 -28.09 -46.17 15.94
N ASN A 6 -28.83 -45.61 16.91
CA ASN A 6 -28.96 -44.22 17.43
C ASN A 6 -29.34 -43.05 16.51
N MET A 7 -30.50 -42.39 16.71
CA MET A 7 -30.95 -41.51 17.83
C MET A 7 -30.24 -40.13 17.92
N ASN A 8 -30.92 -39.18 17.30
CA ASN A 8 -31.14 -37.77 17.67
C ASN A 8 -30.60 -37.34 19.04
N THR A 9 -29.71 -36.34 19.06
CA THR A 9 -29.51 -35.47 20.22
C THR A 9 -29.24 -34.05 19.75
N ARG A 10 -30.25 -33.18 19.90
CA ARG A 10 -30.13 -31.73 19.73
C ARG A 10 -29.48 -31.17 20.99
N ASN A 11 -28.26 -30.63 20.87
CA ASN A 11 -27.62 -29.88 21.93
C ASN A 11 -27.88 -28.39 21.73
N THR A 12 -28.82 -27.84 22.51
CA THR A 12 -29.05 -26.42 22.69
C THR A 12 -28.13 -25.90 23.78
N LEU A 13 -27.00 -25.29 23.42
CA LEU A 13 -26.22 -24.49 24.38
C LEU A 13 -26.94 -23.15 24.61
N LYS A 14 -27.45 -22.99 25.83
CA LYS A 14 -27.88 -21.71 26.40
C LYS A 14 -26.67 -20.81 26.59
N LEU A 15 -26.63 -19.70 25.86
CA LEU A 15 -25.70 -18.60 26.09
C LEU A 15 -26.25 -17.73 27.24
N CYS A 16 -25.64 -17.84 28.42
CA CYS A 16 -25.93 -16.94 29.54
C CYS A 16 -25.28 -15.58 29.27
N ILE A 17 -26.11 -14.57 29.03
CA ILE A 17 -25.73 -13.16 29.01
C ILE A 17 -25.61 -12.70 30.46
N ALA A 18 -24.37 -12.45 30.91
CA ALA A 18 -24.08 -11.71 32.13
C ALA A 18 -23.42 -10.38 31.74
N GLY A 19 -24.24 -9.43 31.31
CA GLY A 19 -23.82 -8.05 31.07
C GLY A 19 -23.84 -7.29 32.40
N SER A 20 -22.68 -7.14 33.03
CA SER A 20 -22.50 -6.21 34.15
C SER A 20 -22.44 -4.79 33.60
N LEU A 21 -23.49 -4.00 33.84
CA LEU A 21 -23.48 -2.55 33.63
C LEU A 21 -22.49 -1.94 34.64
N CYS A 22 -21.31 -1.55 34.18
CA CYS A 22 -20.44 -0.64 34.93
C CYS A 22 -20.73 0.78 34.45
N VAL A 23 -21.58 1.49 35.22
CA VAL A 23 -21.85 2.92 35.03
C VAL A 23 -20.66 3.69 35.60
N LEU A 24 -19.76 4.16 34.73
CA LEU A 24 -18.74 5.12 35.10
C LEU A 24 -19.34 6.53 35.10
N PRO A 25 -19.20 7.33 36.16
CA PRO A 25 -19.64 8.72 36.16
C PRO A 25 -18.70 9.54 35.27
N PHE A 26 -19.28 10.21 34.28
CA PHE A 26 -18.62 11.19 33.43
C PHE A 26 -18.29 12.42 34.26
N LEU A 27 -17.05 12.50 34.78
CA LEU A 27 -16.52 13.72 35.38
C LEU A 27 -16.19 14.71 34.26
N MET A 28 -17.06 15.71 34.07
CA MET A 28 -16.76 16.93 33.33
C MET A 28 -15.52 17.60 33.94
N GLN A 29 -14.40 17.62 33.20
CA GLN A 29 -13.31 18.55 33.47
C GLN A 29 -13.53 19.84 32.66
N PRO A 30 -13.35 21.03 33.25
CA PRO A 30 -13.39 22.27 32.49
C PRO A 30 -12.10 22.41 31.68
N ALA A 31 -12.24 22.74 30.39
CA ALA A 31 -11.13 23.09 29.53
C ALA A 31 -10.51 24.42 29.99
N MET A 32 -9.29 24.37 30.52
CA MET A 32 -8.47 25.55 30.77
C MET A 32 -7.89 26.02 29.43
N ALA A 33 -8.52 27.05 28.85
CA ALA A 33 -8.00 27.79 27.73
C ALA A 33 -6.70 28.51 28.14
N GLN A 34 -5.55 27.99 27.71
CA GLN A 34 -4.28 28.70 27.83
C GLN A 34 -4.15 29.68 26.66
N THR A 35 -4.33 30.96 26.95
CA THR A 35 -4.05 32.08 26.04
C THR A 35 -2.54 32.12 25.77
N ARG A 36 -2.10 31.71 24.57
CA ARG A 36 -0.72 31.96 24.12
C ARG A 36 -0.60 33.41 23.66
N ARG A 37 0.13 34.19 24.46
CA ARG A 37 0.57 35.55 24.16
C ARG A 37 1.50 35.53 22.94
N ALA A 38 1.18 36.33 21.93
CA ALA A 38 2.05 36.59 20.78
C ALA A 38 3.33 37.29 21.27
N GLY A 39 4.47 36.69 20.96
CA GLY A 39 5.80 37.25 21.13
C GLY A 39 6.55 37.05 19.83
N ASP A 40 6.80 38.18 19.17
CA ASP A 40 7.62 38.34 17.97
C ASP A 40 9.05 37.88 18.24
N ALA A 41 9.54 36.94 17.44
CA ALA A 41 10.95 36.62 17.30
C ALA A 41 11.16 35.94 15.94
N SER A 42 11.37 36.78 14.93
CA SER A 42 12.11 36.42 13.72
C SER A 42 13.43 35.72 14.09
N GLN A 43 13.48 34.40 13.93
CA GLN A 43 14.73 33.66 13.83
C GLN A 43 14.64 32.65 12.70
N ASN A 44 15.45 32.91 11.66
CA ASN A 44 15.81 31.99 10.60
C ASN A 44 16.10 30.59 11.19
N ARG A 45 15.19 29.64 10.99
CA ARG A 45 15.51 28.22 11.10
C ARG A 45 16.10 27.76 9.77
N PRO A 46 17.34 27.26 9.72
CA PRO A 46 17.79 26.58 8.52
C PRO A 46 16.91 25.33 8.34
N ALA A 47 16.43 25.12 7.11
CA ALA A 47 15.76 23.89 6.75
C ALA A 47 16.78 22.75 6.92
N THR A 48 16.64 21.97 7.99
CA THR A 48 17.35 20.70 8.10
C THR A 48 16.75 19.79 7.05
N THR A 49 17.40 19.69 5.90
CA THR A 49 17.23 18.57 4.98
C THR A 49 17.62 17.32 5.76
N THR A 50 16.64 16.63 6.33
CA THR A 50 16.87 15.32 6.91
C THR A 50 17.13 14.37 5.75
N GLU A 51 18.39 14.31 5.31
CA GLU A 51 18.87 13.18 4.51
C GLU A 51 18.48 11.92 5.27
N SER A 52 17.67 11.06 4.65
CA SER A 52 17.37 9.75 5.22
C SER A 52 18.62 8.89 5.09
N THR A 53 19.58 9.05 6.00
CA THR A 53 20.78 8.23 6.01
C THR A 53 20.37 6.82 6.43
N GLN A 54 20.44 5.87 5.50
CA GLN A 54 20.29 4.45 5.80
C GLN A 54 21.29 4.06 6.91
N PRO A 55 20.88 3.24 7.90
CA PRO A 55 21.78 2.83 8.96
C PRO A 55 23.01 2.15 8.37
N THR A 56 24.19 2.50 8.90
CA THR A 56 25.43 1.86 8.47
C THR A 56 25.49 0.43 8.98
N ASN A 57 26.26 -0.45 8.32
CA ASN A 57 26.46 -1.84 8.76
C ASN A 57 26.93 -1.95 10.23
N SER A 58 27.60 -0.93 10.76
CA SER A 58 28.00 -0.86 12.18
C SER A 58 26.81 -0.70 13.14
N GLN A 59 25.70 -0.10 12.70
CA GLN A 59 24.50 0.16 13.51
C GLN A 59 23.51 -1.01 13.48
N LEU A 60 23.57 -1.85 12.46
CA LEU A 60 22.75 -3.05 12.34
C LEU A 60 23.27 -4.22 13.18
N GLY A 61 24.51 -4.16 13.66
CA GLY A 61 25.19 -5.29 14.32
C GLY A 61 25.83 -6.27 13.31
N ASN A 62 26.41 -7.37 13.80
CA ASN A 62 27.15 -8.34 12.98
C ASN A 62 26.23 -9.36 12.28
N TYR A 63 25.14 -8.91 11.65
CA TYR A 63 24.24 -9.80 10.88
C TYR A 63 24.66 -9.94 9.41
N ARG A 64 25.57 -9.10 8.92
CA ARG A 64 26.05 -9.20 7.55
C ARG A 64 26.94 -10.43 7.40
N ASN A 65 26.52 -11.37 6.56
CA ASN A 65 27.30 -12.53 6.15
C ASN A 65 27.76 -12.34 4.70
N GLU A 66 28.98 -11.87 4.49
CA GLU A 66 29.53 -11.62 3.15
C GLU A 66 29.58 -12.89 2.28
N ARG A 67 29.63 -14.09 2.88
CA ARG A 67 29.56 -15.36 2.14
C ARG A 67 28.18 -15.57 1.51
N ALA A 68 27.13 -14.98 2.10
CA ALA A 68 25.78 -15.05 1.56
C ALA A 68 25.59 -14.16 0.33
N ASP A 69 26.40 -13.09 0.17
CA ASP A 69 26.34 -12.18 -0.98
C ASP A 69 26.60 -12.92 -2.31
N ALA A 70 27.32 -14.05 -2.26
CA ALA A 70 27.58 -14.93 -3.40
C ALA A 70 26.34 -15.69 -3.93
N TRP A 71 25.25 -15.74 -3.16
CA TRP A 71 23.99 -16.38 -3.56
C TRP A 71 22.91 -15.41 -4.04
N ILE A 72 23.23 -14.11 -4.12
CA ILE A 72 22.31 -13.12 -4.68
C ILE A 72 22.19 -13.38 -6.20
N PRO A 73 20.97 -13.64 -6.73
CA PRO A 73 20.77 -14.13 -8.09
C PRO A 73 20.78 -13.00 -9.14
N LEU A 74 21.67 -12.02 -8.99
CA LEU A 74 21.84 -10.90 -9.91
C LEU A 74 23.22 -10.27 -9.73
N GLU A 75 23.89 -9.90 -10.82
CA GLU A 75 25.20 -9.23 -10.79
C GLU A 75 25.16 -7.87 -10.08
N ALA A 76 26.21 -7.55 -9.34
CA ALA A 76 26.24 -6.38 -8.45
C ALA A 76 26.03 -5.04 -9.16
N ASP A 77 26.53 -4.91 -10.39
CA ASP A 77 26.42 -3.71 -11.23
C ASP A 77 25.00 -3.46 -11.76
N LYS A 78 24.15 -4.49 -11.78
CA LYS A 78 22.75 -4.40 -12.27
C LYS A 78 21.74 -4.10 -11.18
N ARG A 79 22.03 -4.49 -9.93
CA ARG A 79 21.08 -4.44 -8.80
C ARG A 79 20.53 -3.04 -8.55
N ALA A 80 21.35 -2.00 -8.68
CA ALA A 80 20.92 -0.62 -8.42
C ALA A 80 19.83 -0.15 -9.40
N ALA A 81 19.99 -0.44 -10.70
CA ALA A 81 19.01 -0.07 -11.71
C ALA A 81 17.69 -0.81 -11.52
N ILE A 82 17.75 -2.13 -11.31
CA ILE A 82 16.56 -2.95 -11.04
C ILE A 82 15.86 -2.50 -9.75
N ASN A 83 16.62 -2.21 -8.70
CA ASN A 83 16.06 -1.73 -7.44
C ASN A 83 15.35 -0.38 -7.59
N ALA A 84 15.83 0.52 -8.44
CA ALA A 84 15.15 1.78 -8.70
C ALA A 84 13.75 1.54 -9.31
N ASP A 85 13.63 0.61 -10.25
CA ASP A 85 12.36 0.23 -10.86
C ASP A 85 11.41 -0.45 -9.86
N LEU A 86 11.95 -1.36 -9.04
CA LEU A 86 11.19 -2.02 -7.97
C LEU A 86 10.71 -1.03 -6.92
N GLN A 87 11.60 -0.21 -6.37
CA GLN A 87 11.29 0.77 -5.33
C GLN A 87 10.25 1.78 -5.79
N ALA A 88 10.36 2.27 -7.03
CA ALA A 88 9.36 3.16 -7.62
C ALA A 88 7.99 2.47 -7.75
N SER A 89 7.97 1.19 -8.11
CA SER A 89 6.73 0.41 -8.21
C SER A 89 6.09 0.15 -6.84
N VAL A 90 6.89 -0.15 -5.81
CA VAL A 90 6.39 -0.35 -4.44
C VAL A 90 5.68 0.90 -3.92
N VAL A 91 6.30 2.07 -4.03
CA VAL A 91 5.68 3.31 -3.53
C VAL A 91 4.45 3.71 -4.32
N GLU A 92 4.43 3.49 -5.63
CA GLU A 92 3.27 3.76 -6.49
C GLU A 92 2.08 2.85 -6.15
N LEU A 93 2.33 1.57 -5.86
CA LEU A 93 1.27 0.65 -5.44
C LEU A 93 0.74 0.95 -4.04
N LEU A 94 1.60 1.37 -3.11
CA LEU A 94 1.17 1.84 -1.79
C LEU A 94 0.31 3.11 -1.89
N GLU A 95 0.65 4.04 -2.78
CA GLU A 95 -0.18 5.21 -3.07
C GLU A 95 -1.54 4.80 -3.66
N LEU A 96 -1.56 3.89 -4.65
CA LEU A 96 -2.82 3.37 -5.21
C LEU A 96 -3.68 2.64 -4.17
N TYR A 97 -3.06 1.92 -3.23
CA TYR A 97 -3.78 1.33 -2.10
C TYR A 97 -4.49 2.40 -1.27
N HIS A 98 -3.80 3.47 -0.92
CA HIS A 98 -4.39 4.58 -0.17
C HIS A 98 -5.50 5.27 -0.94
N ASP A 99 -5.29 5.55 -2.23
CA ASP A 99 -6.28 6.15 -3.12
C ASP A 99 -7.53 5.28 -3.25
N ALA A 100 -7.36 3.96 -3.45
CA ALA A 100 -8.45 3.01 -3.56
C ALA A 100 -9.27 2.93 -2.26
N LYS A 101 -8.61 2.90 -1.09
CA LYS A 101 -9.30 2.91 0.21
C LYS A 101 -10.00 4.25 0.46
N GLN A 102 -9.38 5.36 0.09
CA GLN A 102 -9.97 6.69 0.19
C GLN A 102 -11.25 6.79 -0.67
N SER A 103 -11.21 6.29 -1.91
CA SER A 103 -12.41 6.17 -2.76
C SER A 103 -13.44 5.21 -2.16
N HIS A 104 -13.04 4.01 -1.77
CA HIS A 104 -13.93 2.96 -1.25
C HIS A 104 -14.75 3.44 -0.04
N TRP A 105 -14.14 4.19 0.89
CA TRP A 105 -14.83 4.71 2.07
C TRP A 105 -15.72 5.92 1.80
N ASN A 106 -15.38 6.75 0.80
CA ASN A 106 -16.00 8.06 0.61
C ASN A 106 -16.88 8.18 -0.64
N LEU A 107 -16.99 7.10 -1.41
CA LEU A 107 -17.80 7.01 -2.62
C LEU A 107 -19.29 7.25 -2.33
N ARG A 108 -19.95 8.02 -3.21
CA ARG A 108 -21.39 8.23 -3.26
C ARG A 108 -21.89 8.22 -4.71
N GLY A 109 -23.03 7.61 -4.95
CA GLY A 109 -23.69 7.64 -6.27
C GLY A 109 -24.40 6.35 -6.61
N PRO A 110 -25.12 6.30 -7.74
CA PRO A 110 -25.81 5.10 -8.22
C PRO A 110 -24.90 3.86 -8.35
N LEU A 111 -23.62 4.05 -8.65
CA LEU A 111 -22.65 2.95 -8.77
C LEU A 111 -21.96 2.58 -7.45
N TYR A 112 -22.46 3.07 -6.31
CA TYR A 112 -21.81 2.91 -5.00
C TYR A 112 -21.40 1.46 -4.73
N PHE A 113 -22.35 0.53 -4.74
CA PHE A 113 -22.11 -0.84 -4.31
C PHE A 113 -21.06 -1.57 -5.18
N PRO A 114 -21.21 -1.66 -6.53
CA PRO A 114 -20.22 -2.37 -7.36
C PRO A 114 -18.84 -1.71 -7.33
N LEU A 115 -18.75 -0.38 -7.32
CA LEU A 115 -17.44 0.28 -7.22
C LEU A 115 -16.82 0.11 -5.84
N HIS A 116 -17.62 0.13 -4.77
CA HIS A 116 -17.14 -0.10 -3.41
C HIS A 116 -16.48 -1.48 -3.28
N GLU A 117 -17.09 -2.54 -3.81
CA GLU A 117 -16.50 -3.88 -3.82
C GLU A 117 -15.25 -3.94 -4.70
N ASN A 118 -15.30 -3.45 -5.95
CA ASN A 118 -14.15 -3.45 -6.86
C ASN A 118 -12.93 -2.71 -6.27
N LEU A 119 -13.15 -1.55 -5.64
CA LEU A 119 -12.06 -0.77 -5.03
C LEU A 119 -11.42 -1.50 -3.85
N GLN A 120 -12.17 -2.32 -3.12
CA GLN A 120 -11.61 -3.17 -2.08
C GLN A 120 -10.71 -4.26 -2.69
N GLU A 121 -11.19 -4.97 -3.72
CA GLU A 121 -10.40 -5.98 -4.42
C GLU A 121 -9.11 -5.40 -5.01
N TYR A 122 -9.18 -4.18 -5.57
CA TYR A 122 -8.01 -3.50 -6.13
C TYR A 122 -7.02 -3.10 -5.03
N ALA A 123 -7.50 -2.59 -3.90
CA ALA A 123 -6.66 -2.27 -2.76
C ALA A 123 -5.87 -3.50 -2.26
N ASP A 124 -6.53 -4.65 -2.15
CA ASP A 124 -5.89 -5.90 -1.73
C ASP A 124 -4.84 -6.38 -2.77
N LEU A 125 -5.14 -6.23 -4.06
CA LEU A 125 -4.19 -6.53 -5.14
C LEU A 125 -2.96 -5.62 -5.08
N TYR A 126 -3.13 -4.32 -4.85
CA TYR A 126 -2.01 -3.38 -4.77
C TYR A 126 -1.08 -3.72 -3.61
N LEU A 127 -1.61 -4.05 -2.43
CA LEU A 127 -0.79 -4.49 -1.30
C LEU A 127 -0.04 -5.79 -1.61
N LYS A 128 -0.71 -6.77 -2.22
CA LYS A 128 -0.09 -8.04 -2.62
C LYS A 128 1.10 -7.81 -3.55
N TYR A 129 0.96 -6.96 -4.57
CA TYR A 129 2.06 -6.68 -5.48
C TYR A 129 3.13 -5.78 -4.87
N ALA A 130 2.77 -4.82 -4.00
CA ALA A 130 3.74 -4.01 -3.28
C ALA A 130 4.65 -4.90 -2.42
N ASP A 131 4.08 -5.84 -1.68
CA ASP A 131 4.81 -6.82 -0.88
C ASP A 131 5.72 -7.70 -1.75
N LEU A 132 5.17 -8.29 -2.81
CA LEU A 132 5.94 -9.13 -3.75
C LEU A 132 7.16 -8.39 -4.31
N LEU A 133 6.99 -7.13 -4.71
CA LEU A 133 8.06 -6.34 -5.30
C LEU A 133 9.07 -5.86 -4.26
N ALA A 134 8.62 -5.53 -3.05
CA ALA A 134 9.49 -5.21 -1.92
C ALA A 134 10.36 -6.43 -1.53
N GLU A 135 9.76 -7.62 -1.45
CA GLU A 135 10.51 -8.85 -1.23
C GLU A 135 11.47 -9.15 -2.37
N ARG A 136 11.11 -8.82 -3.62
CA ARG A 136 12.03 -8.96 -4.75
C ARG A 136 13.25 -8.06 -4.62
N GLN A 137 13.13 -6.85 -4.04
CA GLN A 137 14.30 -6.01 -3.72
C GLN A 137 15.24 -6.75 -2.76
N LEU A 138 14.68 -7.34 -1.70
CA LEU A 138 15.45 -8.11 -0.72
C LEU A 138 16.15 -9.32 -1.35
N GLN A 139 15.48 -10.03 -2.26
CA GLN A 139 16.06 -11.17 -2.99
C GLN A 139 17.28 -10.77 -3.83
N ILE A 140 17.30 -9.56 -4.40
CA ILE A 140 18.46 -9.04 -5.15
C ILE A 140 19.46 -8.29 -4.25
N GLY A 141 19.33 -8.43 -2.92
CA GLY A 141 20.25 -7.84 -1.94
C GLY A 141 20.09 -6.34 -1.73
N MET A 142 18.93 -5.78 -2.05
CA MET A 142 18.63 -4.36 -1.94
C MET A 142 17.52 -4.10 -0.92
N SER A 143 17.53 -2.95 -0.26
CA SER A 143 16.53 -2.60 0.75
C SER A 143 15.29 -1.98 0.10
N ALA A 144 14.11 -2.38 0.58
CA ALA A 144 12.85 -1.74 0.26
C ALA A 144 12.49 -0.65 1.29
N ASP A 145 11.93 0.46 0.83
CA ASP A 145 11.47 1.56 1.68
C ASP A 145 9.99 1.87 1.45
N GLY A 146 9.14 1.37 2.36
CA GLY A 146 7.69 1.61 2.34
C GLY A 146 7.22 2.70 3.31
N ARG A 147 8.11 3.51 3.89
CA ARG A 147 7.72 4.56 4.84
C ARG A 147 6.79 5.57 4.16
N THR A 148 5.75 6.00 4.86
CA THR A 148 4.74 6.94 4.31
C THR A 148 5.36 8.24 3.78
N SER A 149 6.41 8.76 4.43
CA SER A 149 7.16 9.92 3.95
C SER A 149 7.81 9.68 2.58
N THR A 150 8.34 8.47 2.36
CA THR A 150 8.97 8.07 1.10
C THR A 150 7.91 7.91 0.00
N VAL A 151 6.77 7.29 0.34
CA VAL A 151 5.62 7.13 -0.57
C VAL A 151 5.16 8.48 -1.11
N VAL A 152 4.84 9.43 -0.21
CA VAL A 152 4.37 10.78 -0.56
C VAL A 152 5.38 11.54 -1.43
N GLN A 153 6.68 11.36 -1.18
CA GLN A 153 7.73 12.05 -1.94
C GLN A 153 7.99 11.43 -3.32
N SER A 154 7.77 10.13 -3.48
CA SER A 154 8.36 9.36 -4.60
C SER A 154 7.33 8.75 -5.55
N ALA A 155 6.08 8.54 -5.12
CA ALA A 155 5.02 8.00 -5.99
C ALA A 155 4.74 8.92 -7.20
N ASN A 156 4.99 10.22 -7.05
CA ASN A 156 4.88 11.22 -8.11
C ASN A 156 3.50 11.16 -8.82
N LEU A 157 2.45 11.11 -8.01
CA LEU A 157 1.06 11.27 -8.43
C LEU A 157 0.53 12.61 -7.90
N PRO A 158 -0.47 13.23 -8.55
CA PRO A 158 -1.14 14.40 -8.01
C PRO A 158 -1.71 14.13 -6.61
N GLN A 159 -2.06 15.18 -5.86
CA GLN A 159 -2.74 15.00 -4.57
C GLN A 159 -4.12 14.34 -4.77
N PHE A 160 -4.46 13.35 -3.95
CA PHE A 160 -5.81 12.75 -3.94
C PHE A 160 -6.77 13.58 -3.07
N PRO A 161 -8.00 13.87 -3.53
CA PRO A 161 -8.96 14.63 -2.74
C PRO A 161 -9.44 13.86 -1.50
N GLY A 162 -9.50 14.57 -0.37
CA GLY A 162 -10.14 14.08 0.85
C GLY A 162 -11.66 14.28 0.84
N GLY A 163 -12.36 13.55 1.72
CA GLY A 163 -13.80 13.68 1.92
C GLY A 163 -14.65 12.94 0.86
N PRO A 164 -15.98 13.19 0.83
CA PRO A 164 -16.92 12.52 -0.08
C PRO A 164 -16.58 12.73 -1.56
N LEU A 165 -16.71 11.67 -2.36
CA LEU A 165 -16.47 11.67 -3.80
C LEU A 165 -17.68 11.07 -4.54
N SER A 166 -18.07 11.66 -5.67
CA SER A 166 -19.06 11.02 -6.55
C SER A 166 -18.46 9.80 -7.27
N ASP A 167 -19.30 8.87 -7.69
CA ASP A 167 -18.90 7.75 -8.55
C ASP A 167 -18.16 8.21 -9.81
N ARG A 168 -18.61 9.28 -10.45
CA ARG A 168 -17.90 9.88 -11.58
C ARG A 168 -16.50 10.37 -11.21
N GLN A 169 -16.36 11.08 -10.09
CA GLN A 169 -15.04 11.55 -9.63
C GLN A 169 -14.10 10.38 -9.34
N VAL A 170 -14.61 9.32 -8.69
CA VAL A 170 -13.82 8.12 -8.41
C VAL A 170 -13.37 7.44 -9.69
N LEU A 171 -14.28 7.26 -10.66
CA LEU A 171 -13.96 6.69 -11.97
C LEU A 171 -12.87 7.50 -12.69
N ASP A 172 -13.01 8.82 -12.75
CA ASP A 172 -12.04 9.71 -13.41
C ASP A 172 -10.65 9.62 -12.73
N LEU A 173 -10.62 9.86 -11.40
CA LEU A 173 -9.38 9.93 -10.62
C LEU A 173 -8.63 8.60 -10.60
N MET A 174 -9.32 7.50 -10.33
CA MET A 174 -8.68 6.20 -10.25
C MET A 174 -8.24 5.70 -11.63
N THR A 175 -9.04 5.92 -12.68
CA THR A 175 -8.65 5.52 -14.05
C THR A 175 -7.36 6.22 -14.47
N GLU A 176 -7.23 7.52 -14.24
CA GLU A 176 -6.03 8.29 -14.60
C GLU A 176 -4.77 7.78 -13.88
N ARG A 177 -4.89 7.50 -12.58
CA ARG A 177 -3.78 7.04 -11.74
C ARG A 177 -3.32 5.63 -12.10
N ILE A 178 -4.27 4.70 -12.21
CA ILE A 178 -3.99 3.32 -12.60
C ILE A 178 -3.36 3.32 -14.00
N TYR A 179 -3.89 4.09 -14.95
CA TYR A 179 -3.31 4.22 -16.29
C TYR A 179 -1.89 4.77 -16.27
N THR A 180 -1.64 5.81 -15.46
CA THR A 180 -0.30 6.41 -15.31
C THR A 180 0.70 5.37 -14.82
N ILE A 181 0.36 4.61 -13.78
CA ILE A 181 1.24 3.58 -13.22
C ILE A 181 1.39 2.40 -14.19
N ALA A 182 0.31 1.94 -14.84
CA ALA A 182 0.38 0.89 -15.86
C ALA A 182 1.36 1.25 -16.99
N LYS A 183 1.38 2.51 -17.43
CA LYS A 183 2.36 3.00 -18.43
C LYS A 183 3.80 2.96 -17.89
N ARG A 184 4.01 3.34 -16.63
CA ARG A 184 5.34 3.28 -15.98
C ARG A 184 5.81 1.83 -15.84
N ILE A 185 4.94 0.92 -15.39
CA ILE A 185 5.23 -0.52 -15.30
C ILE A 185 5.65 -1.09 -16.66
N ARG A 186 4.96 -0.76 -17.76
CA ARG A 186 5.38 -1.18 -19.11
C ARG A 186 6.77 -0.70 -19.50
N THR A 187 7.16 0.51 -19.09
CA THR A 187 8.52 1.01 -19.29
C THR A 187 9.55 0.22 -18.45
N ARG A 188 9.17 -0.21 -17.24
CA ARG A 188 10.02 -1.02 -16.35
C ARG A 188 10.18 -2.47 -16.84
N ILE A 189 9.20 -3.02 -17.56
CA ILE A 189 9.35 -4.31 -18.26
C ILE A 189 10.53 -4.23 -19.24
N ASP A 190 10.57 -3.20 -20.08
CA ASP A 190 11.67 -3.00 -21.02
C ASP A 190 13.02 -2.78 -20.31
N SER A 191 13.03 -1.98 -19.24
CA SER A 191 14.22 -1.69 -18.44
C SER A 191 14.82 -2.96 -17.81
N THR A 192 13.99 -3.76 -17.15
CA THR A 192 14.43 -4.99 -16.47
C THR A 192 14.87 -6.07 -17.45
N GLY A 193 14.19 -6.21 -18.59
CA GLY A 193 14.63 -7.08 -19.69
C GLY A 193 16.00 -6.68 -20.27
N LYS A 194 16.22 -5.39 -20.54
CA LYS A 194 17.53 -4.89 -21.03
C LYS A 194 18.67 -5.10 -20.04
N ASN A 195 18.38 -5.07 -18.74
CA ASN A 195 19.35 -5.37 -17.71
C ASN A 195 19.51 -6.88 -17.45
N GLY A 196 18.72 -7.73 -18.09
CA GLY A 196 18.80 -9.19 -17.99
C GLY A 196 18.23 -9.77 -16.70
N ASP A 197 17.31 -9.07 -16.03
CA ASP A 197 16.53 -9.62 -14.91
C ASP A 197 15.13 -10.02 -15.37
N GLU A 198 15.05 -11.18 -16.03
CA GLU A 198 13.79 -11.73 -16.55
C GLU A 198 12.78 -12.09 -15.45
N VAL A 199 13.26 -12.39 -14.24
CA VAL A 199 12.37 -12.71 -13.10
C VAL A 199 11.58 -11.47 -12.69
N THR A 200 12.27 -10.32 -12.56
CA THR A 200 11.60 -9.06 -12.24
C THR A 200 10.74 -8.58 -13.42
N SER A 201 11.22 -8.71 -14.66
CA SER A 201 10.44 -8.40 -15.87
C SER A 201 9.12 -9.19 -15.92
N ASN A 202 9.15 -10.50 -15.62
CA ASN A 202 7.95 -11.31 -15.57
C ASN A 202 6.95 -10.82 -14.51
N LYS A 203 7.41 -10.41 -13.33
CA LYS A 203 6.53 -9.87 -12.28
C LYS A 203 5.90 -8.53 -12.68
N PHE A 204 6.64 -7.70 -13.42
CA PHE A 204 6.06 -6.48 -14.00
C PHE A 204 5.07 -6.76 -15.13
N GLN A 205 5.25 -7.82 -15.92
CA GLN A 205 4.25 -8.24 -16.91
C GLN A 205 2.95 -8.71 -16.24
N ASP A 206 3.06 -9.54 -15.19
CA ASP A 206 1.90 -9.98 -14.39
C ASP A 206 1.13 -8.77 -13.82
N LEU A 207 1.86 -7.80 -13.24
CA LEU A 207 1.26 -6.57 -12.72
C LEU A 207 0.66 -5.69 -13.82
N SER A 208 1.34 -5.52 -14.96
CA SER A 208 0.83 -4.71 -16.07
C SER A 208 -0.51 -5.23 -16.57
N TYR A 209 -0.65 -6.55 -16.67
CA TYR A 209 -1.91 -7.17 -17.07
C TYR A 209 -3.06 -6.81 -16.12
N GLU A 210 -2.82 -6.91 -14.80
CA GLU A 210 -3.84 -6.57 -13.81
C GLU A 210 -4.20 -5.08 -13.85
N LEU A 211 -3.22 -4.17 -13.96
CA LEU A 211 -3.49 -2.74 -14.05
C LEU A 211 -4.25 -2.36 -15.33
N ASP A 212 -3.86 -2.90 -16.49
CA ASP A 212 -4.55 -2.64 -17.75
C ASP A 212 -5.98 -3.18 -17.75
N LYS A 213 -6.22 -4.32 -17.09
CA LYS A 213 -7.57 -4.86 -16.85
C LYS A 213 -8.41 -3.91 -16.00
N GLN A 214 -7.87 -3.34 -14.93
CA GLN A 214 -8.57 -2.36 -14.09
C GLN A 214 -8.91 -1.09 -14.86
N VAL A 215 -7.98 -0.57 -15.66
CA VAL A 215 -8.22 0.59 -16.54
C VAL A 215 -9.36 0.31 -17.51
N TRP A 216 -9.41 -0.89 -18.10
CA TRP A 216 -10.52 -1.30 -18.94
C TRP A 216 -11.84 -1.32 -18.17
N GLN A 217 -11.88 -1.98 -17.01
CA GLN A 217 -13.09 -2.12 -16.19
C GLN A 217 -13.66 -0.77 -15.76
N PHE A 218 -12.83 0.22 -15.41
CA PHE A 218 -13.32 1.55 -15.07
C PHE A 218 -13.71 2.36 -16.32
N ARG A 219 -12.91 2.33 -17.38
CA ARG A 219 -13.18 3.10 -18.61
C ARG A 219 -14.52 2.72 -19.27
N VAL A 220 -14.98 1.48 -19.15
CA VAL A 220 -16.30 1.08 -19.72
C VAL A 220 -17.49 1.70 -18.98
N HIS A 221 -17.33 2.13 -17.72
CA HIS A 221 -18.37 2.87 -16.99
C HIS A 221 -18.48 4.34 -17.44
N MET A 222 -17.51 4.84 -18.20
CA MET A 222 -17.40 6.25 -18.59
C MET A 222 -17.93 6.54 -20.01
N GLN A 223 -18.59 5.55 -20.64
CA GLN A 223 -19.09 5.61 -22.02
C GLN A 223 -20.59 5.88 -22.08
#